data_AF-A0A4Q7R5B2-F1
#
_entry.id   AF-A0A4Q7R5B2-F1
#
_cell.length_a   1.000
_cell.length_b   1.000
_cell.length_c   1.000
_cell.angle_alpha   90.00
_cell.angle_beta   90.00
_cell.angle_gamma   90.00
#
_symmetry.space_group_name_H-M   'P 1'
#
loop_
_entity.id
_entity.type
_entity.pdbx_description
1 polymer ?
#
loop_
_entity_poly.entity_id
_entity_poly.type
_entity_poly.pdbx_seq_one_letter_code
_entity_poly.pdbx_strand_id
1 'polypeptide(L)'
;MSDDDLHGRQQVLLLAFFVTVGGGLYFVGWLTRPSFLYDNPLVCAAIAGGACFPARWLAELFPWWKGLAQPSRRTQARREGARQRELAEAREAAALRRSQTGEGRHRRMGRRRIGLVGVLIRTGRVLVGVPIALGSLAILPLGIAAGHYNQRLVADGPVLQAVVVSVEEDKWSKYDDVTVKVAHPGDGRPVEVDGGNELDPVPAVGDRIGVVDDPENPEYVVAAAVDWSTPWWVWPLGIVITLLCLGMGLAIAFG
;
A
#
# COMPACT_ATOMS: atom_id res chain seq x y z
N MET A 1 5.84 -25.15 27.31
CA MET A 1 5.91 -24.14 26.23
C MET A 1 7.31 -23.57 26.24
N SER A 2 8.09 -23.85 25.18
CA SER A 2 9.50 -23.52 25.08
C SER A 2 9.72 -22.03 24.81
N ASP A 3 10.85 -21.53 25.30
CA ASP A 3 11.27 -20.12 25.39
C ASP A 3 11.73 -19.49 24.04
N ASP A 4 11.27 -20.00 22.89
CA ASP A 4 11.58 -19.47 21.54
C ASP A 4 10.55 -18.43 21.05
N ASP A 5 9.59 -18.08 21.90
CA ASP A 5 8.34 -17.42 21.51
C ASP A 5 8.46 -15.91 21.22
N LEU A 6 9.66 -15.33 21.36
CA LEU A 6 9.89 -13.90 21.08
C LEU A 6 9.90 -13.63 19.57
N HIS A 7 10.57 -14.49 18.78
CA HIS A 7 10.54 -14.39 17.32
C HIS A 7 9.19 -14.80 16.74
N GLY A 8 8.54 -15.81 17.33
CA GLY A 8 7.20 -16.25 16.96
C GLY A 8 6.15 -15.16 17.17
N ARG A 9 6.12 -14.50 18.33
CA ARG A 9 5.15 -13.42 18.60
C ARG A 9 5.39 -12.17 17.76
N GLN A 10 6.65 -11.83 17.48
CA GLN A 10 6.96 -10.70 16.60
C GLN A 10 6.52 -10.97 15.15
N GLN A 11 6.74 -12.20 14.65
CA GLN A 11 6.27 -12.63 13.34
C GLN A 11 4.74 -12.70 13.27
N VAL A 12 4.06 -13.17 14.32
CA VAL A 12 2.59 -13.22 14.35
C VAL A 12 1.99 -11.81 14.38
N LEU A 13 2.59 -10.85 15.11
CA LEU A 13 2.14 -9.45 15.11
C LEU A 13 2.40 -8.75 13.77
N LEU A 14 3.56 -9.00 13.15
CA LEU A 14 3.86 -8.50 11.80
C LEU A 14 2.91 -9.11 10.77
N LEU A 15 2.66 -10.42 10.84
CA LEU A 15 1.72 -11.11 9.96
C LEU A 15 0.31 -10.58 10.15
N ALA A 16 -0.16 -10.42 11.39
CA ALA A 16 -1.46 -9.82 11.68
C ALA A 16 -1.55 -8.40 11.13
N PHE A 17 -0.52 -7.57 11.32
CA PHE A 17 -0.47 -6.22 10.77
C PHE A 17 -0.51 -6.22 9.24
N PHE A 18 0.30 -7.04 8.57
CA PHE A 18 0.32 -7.14 7.10
C PHE A 18 -0.98 -7.71 6.54
N VAL A 19 -1.61 -8.67 7.22
CA VAL A 19 -2.92 -9.20 6.84
C VAL A 19 -4.01 -8.14 7.05
N THR A 20 -3.92 -7.33 8.10
CA THR A 20 -4.93 -6.30 8.38
C THR A 20 -4.77 -5.08 7.47
N VAL A 21 -3.54 -4.64 7.20
CA VAL A 21 -3.24 -3.49 6.34
C VAL A 21 -3.27 -3.87 4.87
N GLY A 22 -2.66 -4.99 4.49
CA GLY A 22 -2.74 -5.52 3.14
C GLY A 22 -4.15 -6.00 2.80
N GLY A 23 -4.81 -6.70 3.71
CA GLY A 23 -6.22 -7.08 3.57
C GLY A 23 -7.16 -5.89 3.63
N GLY A 24 -6.85 -4.85 4.42
CA GLY A 24 -7.60 -3.59 4.46
C GLY A 24 -7.43 -2.77 3.18
N LEU A 25 -6.22 -2.68 2.63
CA LEU A 25 -5.97 -2.05 1.32
C LEU A 25 -6.62 -2.82 0.19
N TYR A 26 -6.57 -4.15 0.24
CA TYR A 26 -7.27 -5.03 -0.70
C TYR A 26 -8.78 -4.83 -0.58
N PHE A 27 -9.34 -4.79 0.63
CA PHE A 27 -10.76 -4.57 0.88
C PHE A 27 -11.21 -3.15 0.48
N VAL A 28 -10.37 -2.14 0.67
CA VAL A 28 -10.61 -0.76 0.21
C VAL A 28 -10.53 -0.68 -1.32
N GLY A 29 -9.52 -1.28 -1.95
CA GLY A 29 -9.42 -1.37 -3.42
C GLY A 29 -10.59 -2.15 -4.02
N TRP A 30 -11.03 -3.18 -3.32
CA TRP A 30 -12.22 -3.97 -3.65
C TRP A 30 -13.52 -3.16 -3.50
N LEU A 31 -13.68 -2.37 -2.42
CA LEU A 31 -14.85 -1.49 -2.20
C LEU A 31 -14.89 -0.27 -3.12
N THR A 32 -13.73 0.21 -3.56
CA THR A 32 -13.63 1.47 -4.33
C THR A 32 -13.60 1.25 -5.84
N ARG A 33 -13.54 -0.02 -6.31
CA ARG A 33 -13.43 -0.43 -7.72
C ARG A 33 -12.77 0.60 -8.67
N PRO A 34 -11.55 1.11 -8.43
CA PRO A 34 -10.86 1.91 -9.43
C PRO A 34 -10.00 0.93 -10.23
N SER A 35 -10.36 0.68 -11.49
CA SER A 35 -9.54 -0.04 -12.49
C SER A 35 -8.06 0.34 -12.43
N PHE A 36 -7.79 1.61 -12.11
CA PHE A 36 -6.48 2.19 -11.86
C PHE A 36 -5.52 1.40 -10.95
N LEU A 37 -6.00 0.77 -9.86
CA LEU A 37 -5.12 0.02 -8.94
C LEU A 37 -4.69 -1.35 -9.49
N TYR A 38 -5.50 -1.93 -10.39
CA TYR A 38 -5.19 -3.19 -11.07
C TYR A 38 -4.32 -2.97 -12.31
N ASP A 39 -4.51 -1.85 -13.03
CA ASP A 39 -3.73 -1.52 -14.22
C ASP A 39 -2.32 -0.99 -13.93
N ASN A 40 -2.06 -0.56 -12.69
CA ASN A 40 -0.76 0.00 -12.29
C ASN A 40 -0.15 -0.75 -11.10
N PRO A 41 0.46 -1.93 -11.32
CA PRO A 41 1.07 -2.73 -10.25
C PRO A 41 2.18 -1.99 -9.48
N LEU A 42 2.83 -1.01 -10.12
CA LEU A 42 3.82 -0.14 -9.47
C LEU A 42 3.20 0.82 -8.45
N VAL A 43 1.99 1.32 -8.70
CA VAL A 43 1.25 2.17 -7.75
C VAL A 43 0.80 1.32 -6.56
N CYS A 44 0.33 0.10 -6.81
CA CYS A 44 -0.03 -0.85 -5.76
C CYS A 44 1.20 -1.22 -4.89
N ALA A 45 2.36 -1.47 -5.51
CA ALA A 45 3.63 -1.68 -4.81
C ALA A 45 4.11 -0.44 -4.05
N ALA A 46 3.91 0.77 -4.60
CA ALA A 46 4.26 2.02 -3.94
C ALA A 46 3.35 2.31 -2.72
N ILE A 47 2.05 2.00 -2.81
CA ILE A 47 1.10 2.10 -1.69
C ILE A 47 1.41 1.04 -0.64
N ALA A 48 1.71 -0.20 -1.04
CA ALA A 48 2.14 -1.25 -0.11
C ALA A 48 3.44 -0.87 0.60
N GLY A 49 4.44 -0.38 -0.14
CA GLY A 49 5.69 0.13 0.42
C GLY A 49 5.49 1.35 1.31
N GLY A 50 4.59 2.25 0.92
CA GLY A 50 4.15 3.41 1.70
C GLY A 50 3.46 3.01 3.00
N ALA A 51 2.62 1.97 2.98
CA ALA A 51 1.90 1.45 4.15
C ALA A 51 2.80 0.63 5.10
N CYS A 52 3.89 0.04 4.57
CA CYS A 52 4.94 -0.59 5.39
C CYS A 52 5.72 0.43 6.24
N PHE A 53 5.77 1.69 5.82
CA PHE A 53 6.53 2.73 6.51
C PHE A 53 5.90 3.17 7.85
N PRO A 54 4.57 3.42 7.95
CA PRO A 54 3.86 3.59 9.21
C PRO A 54 4.00 2.40 10.17
N ALA A 55 4.05 1.17 9.64
CA ALA A 55 4.27 -0.03 10.46
C ALA A 55 5.60 0.04 11.22
N ARG A 56 6.66 0.40 10.50
CA ARG A 56 8.00 0.63 11.05
C ARG A 56 8.05 1.85 11.98
N TRP A 57 7.24 2.86 11.72
CA TRP A 57 7.18 4.04 12.57
C TRP A 57 6.41 3.79 13.89
N LEU A 58 5.30 3.07 13.84
CA LEU A 58 4.54 2.61 15.01
C LEU A 58 5.41 1.72 15.91
N ALA A 59 6.17 0.84 15.28
CA ALA A 59 7.21 0.04 15.93
C ALA A 59 8.27 0.86 16.68
N GLU A 60 8.63 2.04 16.16
CA GLU A 60 9.61 2.93 16.76
C GLU A 60 9.01 3.88 17.82
N LEU A 61 7.71 4.19 17.74
CA LEU A 61 7.02 5.08 18.67
C LEU A 61 6.68 4.41 19.99
N PHE A 62 6.21 3.16 19.96
CA PHE A 62 5.74 2.49 21.16
C PHE A 62 6.91 1.88 21.97
N PRO A 63 7.20 2.38 23.19
CA PRO A 63 8.35 1.93 23.98
C PRO A 63 8.26 0.45 24.38
N TRP A 64 7.05 -0.08 24.53
CA TRP A 64 6.83 -1.50 24.82
C TRP A 64 7.26 -2.41 23.67
N TRP A 65 7.20 -1.93 22.43
CA TRP A 65 7.72 -2.62 21.24
C TRP A 65 9.25 -2.68 21.25
N LYS A 66 9.92 -1.60 21.68
CA LYS A 66 11.36 -1.61 21.99
C LYS A 66 11.68 -2.51 23.17
N GLY A 67 10.74 -2.65 24.12
CA GLY A 67 10.80 -3.59 25.24
C GLY A 67 10.75 -5.06 24.79
N LEU A 68 10.04 -5.39 23.71
CA LEU A 68 10.07 -6.73 23.10
C LEU A 68 11.44 -7.06 22.51
N ALA A 69 12.21 -6.07 22.06
CA ALA A 69 13.59 -6.27 21.63
C ALA A 69 14.58 -6.35 22.81
N GLN A 70 14.19 -5.96 24.03
CA GLN A 70 15.04 -6.10 25.19
C GLN A 70 15.10 -7.57 25.62
N PRO A 71 16.29 -8.19 25.61
CA PRO A 71 16.43 -9.56 26.09
C PRO A 71 15.95 -9.64 27.54
N SER A 72 15.15 -10.66 27.86
CA SER A 72 14.65 -10.90 29.21
C SER A 72 15.80 -10.92 30.23
N ARG A 73 15.53 -10.66 31.52
CA ARG A 73 16.57 -10.71 32.58
C ARG A 73 17.36 -12.03 32.58
N ARG A 74 16.72 -13.14 32.20
CA ARG A 74 17.37 -14.46 32.04
C ARG A 74 18.32 -14.48 30.84
N THR A 75 17.90 -13.95 29.69
CA THR A 75 18.74 -13.88 28.49
C THR A 75 19.89 -12.87 28.67
N GLN A 76 19.64 -11.76 29.38
CA GLN A 76 20.69 -10.84 29.82
C GLN A 76 21.70 -11.54 30.73
N ALA A 77 21.24 -12.27 31.76
CA ALA A 77 22.14 -13.01 32.65
C ALA A 77 22.95 -14.08 31.91
N ARG A 78 22.37 -14.77 30.91
CA ARG A 78 23.12 -15.71 30.04
C ARG A 78 24.17 -15.00 29.18
N ARG A 79 23.82 -13.86 28.58
CA ARG A 79 24.74 -13.05 27.76
C ARG A 79 25.84 -12.42 28.61
N GLU A 80 25.53 -12.00 29.83
CA GLU A 80 26.50 -11.51 30.80
C GLU A 80 27.42 -12.62 31.27
N GLY A 81 26.89 -13.83 31.52
CA GLY A 81 27.70 -15.00 31.82
C GLY A 81 28.63 -15.37 30.66
N ALA A 82 28.14 -15.33 29.42
CA ALA A 82 28.96 -15.53 28.22
C ALA A 82 30.03 -14.45 28.07
N ARG A 83 29.68 -13.17 28.24
CA ARG A 83 30.64 -12.06 28.25
C ARG A 83 31.65 -12.17 29.37
N GLN A 84 31.27 -12.67 30.54
CA GLN A 84 32.19 -12.87 31.65
C GLN A 84 33.19 -13.99 31.34
N ARG A 85 32.76 -15.05 30.65
CA ARG A 85 33.65 -16.10 30.14
C ARG A 85 34.58 -15.56 29.06
N GLU A 86 34.05 -14.85 28.07
CA GLU A 86 34.87 -14.18 27.05
C GLU A 86 35.84 -13.16 27.66
N LEU A 87 35.45 -12.44 28.71
CA LEU A 87 36.33 -11.51 29.41
C LEU A 87 37.37 -12.23 30.26
N ALA A 88 37.07 -13.40 30.82
CA ALA A 88 38.04 -14.23 31.52
C ALA A 88 39.08 -14.77 30.51
N GLU A 89 38.61 -15.33 29.40
CA GLU A 89 39.46 -15.78 28.28
C GLU A 89 40.27 -14.63 27.68
N ALA A 90 39.67 -13.46 27.50
CA ALA A 90 40.35 -12.26 27.01
C ALA A 90 41.34 -11.70 28.03
N ARG A 91 41.13 -11.90 29.34
CA ARG A 91 42.10 -11.52 30.40
C ARG A 91 43.28 -12.47 30.43
N GLU A 92 43.06 -13.77 30.22
CA GLU A 92 44.13 -14.75 30.05
C GLU A 92 44.93 -14.46 28.77
N ALA A 93 44.24 -14.19 27.65
CA ALA A 93 44.85 -13.77 26.40
C ALA A 93 45.55 -12.39 26.50
N ALA A 94 45.03 -11.47 27.31
CA ALA A 94 45.66 -10.17 27.56
C ALA A 94 46.82 -10.25 28.55
N ALA A 95 46.82 -11.20 29.49
CA ALA A 95 47.98 -11.50 30.34
C ALA A 95 49.12 -12.06 29.48
N LEU A 96 48.79 -12.89 28.48
CA LEU A 96 49.71 -13.36 27.43
C LEU A 96 50.19 -12.24 26.49
N ARG A 97 49.40 -11.17 26.26
CA ARG A 97 49.83 -10.00 25.45
C ARG A 97 50.55 -8.92 26.26
N ARG A 98 50.33 -8.81 27.57
CA ARG A 98 51.05 -7.88 28.47
C ARG A 98 52.50 -8.25 28.70
N SER A 99 52.92 -9.48 28.38
CA SER A 99 54.34 -9.81 28.25
C SER A 99 54.97 -9.28 26.96
N GLN A 100 54.20 -8.70 26.03
CA GLN A 100 54.68 -8.30 24.71
C GLN A 100 54.49 -6.83 24.32
N THR A 101 53.70 -6.02 25.01
CA THR A 101 53.48 -4.65 24.51
C THR A 101 53.03 -3.70 25.60
N GLY A 102 54.00 -2.90 26.08
CA GLY A 102 53.74 -1.66 26.80
C GLY A 102 53.36 -0.52 25.84
N GLU A 103 52.65 0.46 26.38
CA GLU A 103 52.22 1.73 25.76
C GLU A 103 51.08 1.59 24.72
N GLY A 104 49.99 2.37 24.74
CA GLY A 104 49.69 3.58 25.47
C GLY A 104 48.18 3.85 25.44
N ARG A 105 47.75 4.66 26.40
CA ARG A 105 46.38 4.84 26.88
C ARG A 105 45.85 6.17 26.33
N HIS A 106 44.78 6.17 25.52
CA HIS A 106 44.08 7.43 25.21
C HIS A 106 42.56 7.39 25.45
N ARG A 107 42.18 8.41 26.22
CA ARG A 107 40.89 8.85 26.76
C ARG A 107 39.72 8.80 25.78
N ARG A 108 38.58 8.28 26.27
CA ARG A 108 37.22 8.54 25.77
C ARG A 108 36.85 10.01 26.01
N MET A 109 36.58 10.75 24.94
CA MET A 109 35.77 11.98 25.01
C MET A 109 34.33 11.64 24.62
N GLY A 110 33.41 11.78 25.58
CA GLY A 110 31.98 11.80 25.35
C GLY A 110 31.58 13.15 24.73
N ARG A 111 31.44 13.19 23.40
CA ARG A 111 30.81 14.31 22.70
C ARG A 111 29.38 13.89 22.40
N ARG A 112 28.40 14.53 23.06
CA ARG A 112 26.98 14.47 22.70
C ARG A 112 26.83 14.90 21.24
N ARG A 113 26.90 13.95 20.31
CA ARG A 113 26.41 14.11 18.95
C ARG A 113 24.89 14.14 19.06
N ILE A 114 24.31 15.33 19.04
CA ILE A 114 23.04 15.54 18.33
C ILE A 114 23.39 15.25 16.87
N GLY A 115 23.49 13.95 16.58
CA GLY A 115 24.28 13.43 15.48
C GLY A 115 23.47 13.52 14.21
N LEU A 116 24.16 13.72 13.10
CA LEU A 116 23.79 13.41 11.72
C LEU A 116 22.56 12.48 11.55
N VAL A 117 22.43 11.43 12.37
CA VAL A 117 21.24 10.57 12.49
C VAL A 117 19.92 11.32 12.68
N GLY A 118 19.83 12.29 13.60
CA GLY A 118 18.60 13.06 13.82
C GLY A 118 18.24 13.95 12.62
N VAL A 119 19.24 14.49 11.93
CA VAL A 119 19.05 15.24 10.69
C VAL A 119 18.58 14.30 9.58
N LEU A 120 19.21 13.13 9.42
CA LEU A 120 18.81 12.11 8.44
C LEU A 120 17.38 11.61 8.67
N ILE A 121 16.98 11.38 9.92
CA ILE A 121 15.61 10.97 10.26
C ILE A 121 14.63 12.08 9.89
N ARG A 122 14.91 13.34 10.24
CA ARG A 122 14.04 14.46 9.88
C ARG A 122 13.95 14.64 8.36
N THR A 123 15.06 14.57 7.64
CA THR A 123 15.07 14.66 6.17
C THR A 123 14.30 13.52 5.53
N GLY A 124 14.50 12.28 5.99
CA GLY A 124 13.75 11.12 5.50
C GLY A 124 12.24 11.23 5.75
N ARG A 125 11.85 11.73 6.92
CA ARG A 125 10.44 11.99 7.26
C ARG A 125 9.79 13.02 6.32
N VAL A 126 10.47 14.12 6.04
CA VAL A 126 9.99 15.13 5.09
C VAL A 126 9.90 14.56 3.67
N LEU A 127 10.92 13.82 3.23
CA LEU A 127 10.96 13.20 1.90
C LEU A 127 9.87 12.17 1.68
N VAL A 128 9.36 11.52 2.73
CA VAL A 128 8.27 10.54 2.63
C VAL A 128 6.91 11.20 2.86
N GLY A 129 6.78 12.04 3.89
CA GLY A 129 5.52 12.64 4.28
C GLY A 129 5.00 13.69 3.30
N VAL A 130 5.89 14.50 2.69
CA VAL A 130 5.48 15.53 1.73
C VAL A 130 4.91 14.93 0.44
N PRO A 131 5.53 13.92 -0.21
CA PRO A 131 4.90 13.27 -1.36
C PRO A 131 3.58 12.57 -1.05
N ILE A 132 3.42 11.96 0.12
CA ILE A 132 2.14 11.38 0.55
C ILE A 132 1.07 12.48 0.67
N ALA A 133 1.41 13.59 1.33
CA ALA A 133 0.53 14.75 1.47
C ALA A 133 0.15 15.33 0.10
N LEU A 134 1.11 15.55 -0.79
CA LEU A 134 0.85 16.08 -2.13
C LEU A 134 0.08 15.09 -3.01
N GLY A 135 0.42 13.81 -2.97
CA GLY A 135 -0.28 12.76 -3.71
C GLY A 135 -1.74 12.61 -3.27
N SER A 136 -2.01 12.80 -1.97
CA SER A 136 -3.39 12.76 -1.47
C SER A 136 -4.27 13.84 -2.07
N LEU A 137 -3.72 15.04 -2.33
CA LEU A 137 -4.44 16.13 -2.97
C LEU A 137 -4.80 15.84 -4.43
N ALA A 138 -4.13 14.87 -5.06
CA ALA A 138 -4.44 14.45 -6.43
C ALA A 138 -5.57 13.41 -6.50
N ILE A 139 -5.86 12.67 -5.42
CA ILE A 139 -6.88 11.60 -5.40
C ILE A 139 -8.24 12.15 -5.82
N LEU A 140 -8.65 13.24 -5.17
CA LEU A 140 -9.96 13.84 -5.39
C LEU A 140 -10.12 14.35 -6.83
N PRO A 141 -9.28 15.25 -7.38
CA PRO A 141 -9.42 15.72 -8.75
C PRO A 141 -9.31 14.61 -9.81
N LEU A 142 -8.49 13.58 -9.58
CA LEU A 142 -8.41 12.42 -10.49
C LEU A 142 -9.70 11.59 -10.47
N GLY A 143 -10.27 11.33 -9.29
CA GLY A 143 -11.54 10.63 -9.18
C GLY A 143 -12.69 11.39 -9.83
N ILE A 144 -12.72 12.73 -9.67
CA ILE A 144 -13.68 13.59 -10.38
C ILE A 144 -13.53 13.44 -11.89
N ALA A 145 -12.30 13.59 -12.38
CA ALA A 145 -12.01 13.62 -13.81
C ALA A 145 -12.42 12.30 -14.47
N ALA A 146 -12.12 11.16 -13.85
CA ALA A 146 -12.53 9.84 -14.34
C ALA A 146 -14.05 9.71 -14.45
N GLY A 147 -14.80 10.10 -13.41
CA GLY A 147 -16.27 10.04 -13.44
C GLY A 147 -16.89 10.98 -14.49
N HIS A 148 -16.33 12.18 -14.65
CA HIS A 148 -16.81 13.14 -15.66
C HIS A 148 -16.47 12.70 -17.09
N TYR A 149 -15.39 11.94 -17.27
CA TYR A 149 -14.98 11.44 -18.57
C TYR A 149 -16.06 10.53 -19.17
N ASN A 150 -16.47 9.50 -18.44
CA ASN A 150 -17.48 8.55 -18.91
C ASN A 150 -18.85 9.21 -19.10
N GLN A 151 -19.23 10.12 -18.19
CA GLN A 151 -20.44 10.92 -18.34
C GLN A 151 -20.43 11.75 -19.63
N ARG A 152 -19.32 12.42 -19.94
CA ARG A 152 -19.19 13.20 -21.19
C ARG A 152 -19.18 12.31 -22.41
N LEU A 153 -18.45 11.20 -22.35
CA LEU A 153 -18.36 10.27 -23.46
C LEU A 153 -19.75 9.73 -23.81
N VAL A 154 -20.56 9.35 -22.82
CA VAL A 154 -21.94 8.89 -23.05
C VAL A 154 -22.91 10.02 -23.44
N ALA A 155 -22.72 11.23 -22.91
CA ALA A 155 -23.59 12.36 -23.23
C ALA A 155 -23.37 12.91 -24.65
N ASP A 156 -22.12 12.96 -25.11
CA ASP A 156 -21.73 13.61 -26.36
C ASP A 156 -21.44 12.60 -27.49
N GLY A 157 -21.10 11.37 -27.14
CA GLY A 157 -20.70 10.33 -28.09
C GLY A 157 -21.89 9.64 -28.79
N PRO A 158 -21.69 9.14 -30.02
CA PRO A 158 -22.73 8.40 -30.72
C PRO A 158 -22.93 7.02 -30.07
N VAL A 159 -24.16 6.70 -29.72
CA VAL A 159 -24.51 5.35 -29.24
C VAL A 159 -24.53 4.38 -30.42
N LEU A 160 -23.62 3.40 -30.39
CA LEU A 160 -23.48 2.33 -31.36
C LEU A 160 -24.07 1.04 -30.79
N GLN A 161 -24.47 0.12 -31.68
CA GLN A 161 -24.97 -1.19 -31.29
C GLN A 161 -23.88 -2.23 -31.48
N ALA A 162 -23.40 -2.82 -30.38
CA ALA A 162 -22.36 -3.84 -30.39
C ALA A 162 -22.93 -5.19 -29.94
N VAL A 163 -22.45 -6.27 -30.55
CA VAL A 163 -22.89 -7.63 -30.23
C VAL A 163 -22.04 -8.17 -29.09
N VAL A 164 -22.66 -8.71 -28.04
CA VAL A 164 -21.96 -9.36 -26.93
C VAL A 164 -21.32 -10.65 -27.42
N VAL A 165 -20.01 -10.78 -27.25
CA VAL A 165 -19.21 -11.93 -27.73
C VAL A 165 -18.71 -12.80 -26.59
N SER A 166 -18.55 -12.26 -25.38
CA SER A 166 -18.16 -13.01 -24.19
C SER A 166 -18.82 -12.42 -22.96
N VAL A 167 -19.20 -13.31 -22.04
CA VAL A 167 -19.75 -12.98 -20.72
C VAL A 167 -19.02 -13.90 -19.76
N GLU A 168 -18.06 -13.35 -19.02
CA GLU A 168 -17.13 -14.10 -18.16
C GLU A 168 -17.48 -13.84 -16.70
N GLU A 169 -17.98 -14.85 -16.00
CA GLU A 169 -18.15 -14.79 -14.54
C GLU A 169 -16.80 -14.95 -13.84
N ASP A 170 -16.48 -14.02 -12.94
CA ASP A 170 -15.32 -14.13 -12.07
C ASP A 170 -15.58 -15.18 -10.97
N LYS A 171 -14.99 -16.36 -11.17
CA LYS A 171 -15.07 -17.50 -10.24
C LYS A 171 -14.49 -17.22 -8.86
N TRP A 172 -13.71 -16.16 -8.71
CA TRP A 172 -13.12 -15.77 -7.43
C TRP A 172 -13.89 -14.66 -6.72
N SER A 173 -14.84 -14.01 -7.39
CA SER A 173 -15.72 -13.04 -6.74
C SER A 173 -16.85 -13.75 -6.01
N LYS A 174 -17.19 -13.25 -4.81
CA LYS A 174 -18.35 -13.71 -4.03
C LYS A 174 -19.65 -13.02 -4.44
N TYR A 175 -19.52 -12.00 -5.28
CA TYR A 175 -20.59 -11.22 -5.86
C TYR A 175 -20.50 -11.58 -7.34
N ASP A 176 -21.62 -11.91 -7.98
CA ASP A 176 -21.67 -12.43 -9.36
C ASP A 176 -21.13 -11.39 -10.37
N ASP A 177 -19.81 -11.20 -10.37
CA ASP A 177 -19.10 -10.20 -11.15
C ASP A 177 -18.87 -10.76 -12.53
N VAL A 178 -19.38 -10.03 -13.52
CA VAL A 178 -19.41 -10.47 -14.89
C VAL A 178 -18.64 -9.49 -15.75
N THR A 179 -17.58 -9.95 -16.40
CA THR A 179 -16.92 -9.19 -17.45
C THR A 179 -17.66 -9.40 -18.77
N VAL A 180 -18.23 -8.34 -19.32
CA VAL A 180 -18.91 -8.35 -20.62
C VAL A 180 -17.97 -7.85 -21.69
N LYS A 181 -17.79 -8.62 -22.76
CA LYS A 181 -17.04 -8.21 -23.96
C LYS A 181 -17.97 -8.15 -25.15
N VAL A 182 -17.81 -7.13 -25.98
CA VAL A 182 -18.55 -6.95 -27.23
C VAL A 182 -17.63 -6.99 -28.44
N ALA A 183 -18.18 -7.31 -29.61
CA ALA A 183 -17.52 -7.06 -30.88
C ALA A 183 -17.45 -5.54 -31.08
N HIS A 184 -16.25 -4.99 -31.07
CA HIS A 184 -16.02 -3.56 -31.26
C HIS A 184 -16.63 -3.09 -32.59
N PRO A 185 -17.42 -1.99 -32.61
CA PRO A 185 -18.18 -1.57 -33.79
C PRO A 185 -17.35 -1.31 -35.04
N GLY A 186 -16.09 -0.88 -34.89
CA GLY A 186 -15.22 -0.51 -36.01
C GLY A 186 -14.50 -1.66 -36.69
N ASP A 187 -14.04 -2.66 -35.94
CA ASP A 187 -13.12 -3.72 -36.43
C ASP A 187 -13.56 -5.14 -36.02
N GLY A 188 -14.62 -5.28 -35.22
CA GLY A 188 -15.20 -6.54 -34.78
C GLY A 188 -14.35 -7.31 -33.76
N ARG A 189 -13.24 -6.75 -33.26
CA ARG A 189 -12.42 -7.43 -32.24
C ARG A 189 -13.17 -7.46 -30.90
N PRO A 190 -12.98 -8.48 -30.06
CA PRO A 190 -13.57 -8.50 -28.73
C PRO A 190 -12.93 -7.41 -27.86
N VAL A 191 -13.75 -6.52 -27.30
CA VAL A 191 -13.33 -5.47 -26.36
C VAL A 191 -14.21 -5.52 -25.11
N GLU A 192 -13.59 -5.35 -23.95
CA GLU A 192 -14.29 -5.27 -22.66
C GLU A 192 -15.09 -3.98 -22.57
N VAL A 193 -16.33 -4.10 -22.12
CA VAL A 193 -17.23 -2.95 -21.95
C VAL A 193 -17.15 -2.47 -20.51
N ASP A 194 -16.67 -1.25 -20.32
CA ASP A 194 -16.71 -0.61 -19.02
C ASP A 194 -18.18 -0.36 -18.62
N GLY A 195 -18.52 -0.68 -17.37
CA GLY A 195 -19.90 -0.74 -16.87
C GLY A 195 -20.70 -1.96 -17.36
N GLY A 196 -20.11 -2.90 -18.10
CA GLY A 196 -20.82 -4.10 -18.57
C GLY A 196 -21.39 -4.97 -17.44
N ASN A 197 -20.74 -4.98 -16.28
CA ASN A 197 -21.19 -5.62 -15.04
C ASN A 197 -22.31 -4.87 -14.31
N GLU A 198 -22.61 -3.64 -14.72
CA GLU A 198 -23.67 -2.78 -14.15
C GLU A 198 -24.96 -2.82 -14.99
N LEU A 199 -24.95 -3.56 -16.11
CA LEU A 199 -26.14 -3.79 -16.93
C LEU A 199 -27.14 -4.70 -16.22
N ASP A 200 -28.38 -4.23 -16.10
CA ASP A 200 -29.50 -5.00 -15.56
C ASP A 200 -30.67 -5.02 -16.58
N PRO A 201 -31.02 -6.18 -17.15
CA PRO A 201 -30.47 -7.52 -16.87
C PRO A 201 -29.05 -7.72 -17.44
N VAL A 202 -28.31 -8.68 -16.85
CA VAL A 202 -27.01 -9.11 -17.38
C VAL A 202 -27.20 -9.65 -18.80
N PRO A 203 -26.47 -9.12 -19.79
CA PRO A 203 -26.65 -9.52 -21.19
C PRO A 203 -26.11 -10.93 -21.46
N ALA A 204 -26.71 -11.62 -22.42
CA ALA A 204 -26.25 -12.92 -22.91
C ALA A 204 -25.37 -12.78 -24.16
N VAL A 205 -24.53 -13.79 -24.43
CA VAL A 205 -23.76 -13.85 -25.68
C VAL A 205 -24.70 -13.85 -26.88
N GLY A 206 -24.44 -12.95 -27.83
CA GLY A 206 -25.26 -12.71 -29.02
C GLY A 206 -26.25 -11.55 -28.88
N ASP A 207 -26.47 -11.04 -27.67
CA ASP A 207 -27.31 -9.85 -27.45
C ASP A 207 -26.66 -8.60 -28.06
N ARG A 208 -27.49 -7.61 -28.38
CA ARG A 208 -27.03 -6.29 -28.84
C ARG A 208 -27.22 -5.29 -27.72
N ILE A 209 -26.13 -4.64 -27.34
CA ILE A 209 -26.13 -3.60 -26.32
C ILE A 209 -25.65 -2.27 -26.91
N GLY A 210 -26.19 -1.18 -26.36
CA GLY A 210 -25.75 0.17 -26.69
C GLY A 210 -24.42 0.47 -26.03
N VAL A 211 -23.43 0.84 -26.83
CA VAL A 211 -22.09 1.22 -26.38
C VAL A 211 -21.67 2.55 -26.98
N VAL A 212 -20.72 3.23 -26.35
CA VAL A 212 -20.05 4.39 -26.92
C VAL A 212 -18.56 4.10 -26.99
N ASP A 213 -18.00 4.29 -28.20
CA ASP A 213 -16.56 4.16 -28.44
C ASP A 213 -15.87 5.48 -28.12
N ASP A 214 -14.72 5.39 -27.43
CA ASP A 214 -13.85 6.53 -27.20
C ASP A 214 -13.01 6.85 -28.45
N PRO A 215 -13.18 8.03 -29.08
CA PRO A 215 -12.43 8.40 -30.27
C PRO A 215 -10.94 8.61 -30.01
N GLU A 216 -10.55 8.94 -28.77
CA GLU A 216 -9.15 9.10 -28.37
C GLU A 216 -8.52 7.77 -27.97
N ASN A 217 -9.32 6.79 -27.57
CA ASN A 217 -8.89 5.45 -27.18
C ASN A 217 -9.83 4.34 -27.70
N PRO A 218 -9.59 3.78 -28.89
CA PRO A 218 -10.46 2.75 -29.49
C PRO A 218 -10.41 1.37 -28.80
N GLU A 219 -9.67 1.23 -27.69
CA GLU A 219 -9.75 0.07 -26.80
C GLU A 219 -10.71 0.28 -25.64
N TYR A 220 -11.22 1.50 -25.49
CA TYR A 220 -12.11 1.89 -24.41
C TYR A 220 -13.53 2.06 -24.93
N VAL A 221 -14.40 1.16 -24.48
CA VAL A 221 -15.82 1.11 -24.85
C VAL A 221 -16.63 1.13 -23.58
N VAL A 222 -17.60 2.05 -23.47
CA VAL A 222 -18.46 2.21 -22.28
C VAL A 222 -19.90 1.81 -22.60
N ALA A 223 -20.57 1.19 -21.65
CA ALA A 223 -21.99 0.87 -21.75
C ALA A 223 -22.84 2.15 -21.71
N ALA A 224 -23.67 2.36 -22.73
CA ALA A 224 -24.50 3.56 -22.84
C ALA A 224 -25.71 3.56 -21.89
N ALA A 225 -26.15 2.38 -21.46
CA ALA A 225 -27.33 2.21 -20.60
C ALA A 225 -27.01 2.35 -19.09
N VAL A 226 -25.74 2.47 -18.72
CA VAL A 226 -25.29 2.60 -17.33
C VAL A 226 -25.41 4.05 -16.87
N ASP A 227 -25.85 4.24 -15.63
CA ASP A 227 -25.84 5.57 -15.00
C ASP A 227 -24.43 5.90 -14.51
N TRP A 228 -23.68 6.62 -15.34
CA TRP A 228 -22.35 7.11 -15.01
C TRP A 228 -22.34 8.29 -14.03
N SER A 229 -23.52 8.74 -13.56
CA SER A 229 -23.60 9.83 -12.60
C SER A 229 -22.90 9.44 -11.29
N THR A 230 -21.99 10.30 -10.84
CA THR A 230 -21.28 10.05 -9.58
C THR A 230 -22.26 10.25 -8.42
N PRO A 231 -22.54 9.22 -7.59
CA PRO A 231 -23.45 9.37 -6.47
C PRO A 231 -23.00 10.47 -5.52
N TRP A 232 -23.94 11.26 -5.00
CA TRP A 232 -23.61 12.45 -4.21
C TRP A 232 -22.76 12.14 -2.95
N TRP A 233 -22.88 10.92 -2.40
CA TRP A 233 -22.16 10.49 -1.19
C TRP A 233 -20.68 10.18 -1.45
N VAL A 234 -20.26 9.99 -2.71
CA VAL A 234 -18.85 9.76 -3.07
C VAL A 234 -18.02 11.00 -2.75
N TRP A 235 -18.59 12.20 -2.89
CA TRP A 235 -17.93 13.48 -2.62
C TRP A 235 -17.44 13.63 -1.17
N PRO A 236 -18.30 13.56 -0.13
CA PRO A 236 -17.84 13.65 1.25
C PRO A 236 -16.89 12.49 1.60
N LEU A 237 -17.09 11.30 1.04
CA LEU A 237 -16.19 10.16 1.26
C LEU A 237 -14.78 10.45 0.72
N GLY A 238 -14.68 10.94 -0.53
CA GLY A 238 -13.41 11.31 -1.15
C GLY A 238 -12.69 12.43 -0.39
N ILE A 239 -13.44 13.42 0.12
CA ILE A 239 -12.90 14.48 0.99
C ILE A 239 -12.31 13.88 2.27
N VAL A 240 -13.05 13.01 2.95
CA VAL A 240 -12.59 12.36 4.19
C VAL A 240 -11.33 11.55 3.94
N ILE A 241 -11.27 10.74 2.88
CA ILE A 241 -10.08 9.95 2.51
C ILE A 241 -8.90 10.87 2.24
N THR A 242 -9.10 11.93 1.46
CA THR A 242 -8.06 12.92 1.14
C THR A 242 -7.50 13.57 2.40
N LEU A 243 -8.37 14.01 3.32
CA LEU A 243 -7.96 14.64 4.58
C LEU A 243 -7.20 13.68 5.50
N LEU A 244 -7.61 12.40 5.56
CA LEU A 244 -6.90 11.38 6.33
C LEU A 244 -5.49 11.13 5.78
N CYS A 245 -5.35 10.97 4.46
CA CYS A 245 -4.07 10.79 3.81
C CYS A 245 -3.17 12.03 3.97
N LEU A 246 -3.74 13.23 3.83
CA LEU A 246 -3.04 14.50 4.03
C LEU A 246 -2.54 14.62 5.48
N GLY A 247 -3.42 14.37 6.45
CA GLY A 247 -3.08 14.41 7.87
C GLY A 247 -1.98 13.41 8.24
N MET A 248 -2.06 12.20 7.70
CA MET A 248 -1.01 11.18 7.87
C MET A 248 0.32 11.63 7.25
N GLY A 249 0.32 12.16 6.02
CA GLY A 249 1.52 12.68 5.37
C GLY A 249 2.18 13.81 6.15
N LEU A 250 1.39 14.76 6.65
CA LEU A 250 1.87 15.88 7.47
C LEU A 250 2.40 15.40 8.84
N ALA A 251 1.73 14.45 9.49
CA ALA A 251 2.20 13.86 10.74
C ALA A 251 3.54 13.12 10.55
N ILE A 252 3.70 12.40 9.43
CA ILE A 252 4.97 11.77 9.08
C ILE A 252 6.05 12.83 8.85
N ALA A 253 5.75 13.90 8.08
CA ALA A 253 6.74 14.92 7.74
C ALA A 253 7.19 15.76 8.95
N PHE A 254 6.28 16.10 9.86
CA PHE A 254 6.51 17.16 10.86
C PHE A 254 6.31 16.76 12.33
N GLY A 255 5.68 15.62 12.62
CA GLY A 255 5.43 15.15 14.00
C GLY A 255 6.58 14.35 14.59
#